data_AF-A7SMI5-F1
#
_entry.id   AF-A7SMI5-F1
#
_cell.length_a   1.000
_cell.length_b   1.000
_cell.length_c   1.000
_cell.angle_alpha   90.00
_cell.angle_beta   90.00
_cell.angle_gamma   90.00
#
_symmetry.space_group_name_H-M   'P 1'
#
loop_
_entity.id
_entity.type
_entity.pdbx_description
1 polymer ?
#
loop_
_entity_poly.entity_id
_entity_poly.type
_entity_poly.pdbx_seq_one_letter_code
_entity_poly.pdbx_strand_id
1 'polypeptide(L)'
;PGKAPTALRVESVTATTITVTWQPLSPLFTNGKLQGYHVIYKKKTADQGVIENMVSVNATILRMTLHGLEPLTTYKIWVAGFTSKGKGPGSKHTEATTLK
;
A
#
# COMPACT_ATOMS: atom_id res chain seq x y z
N PRO A 1 6.47 5.03 -13.02
CA PRO A 1 6.64 6.19 -12.10
C PRO A 1 8.06 6.30 -11.55
N GLY A 2 8.61 7.52 -11.49
CA GLY A 2 9.96 7.78 -10.97
C GLY A 2 10.03 8.10 -9.47
N LYS A 3 8.88 8.41 -8.83
CA LYS A 3 8.79 8.65 -7.38
C LYS A 3 7.69 7.82 -6.72
N ALA A 4 7.83 7.64 -5.41
CA ALA A 4 6.88 6.92 -4.58
C ALA A 4 5.75 7.84 -4.09
N PRO A 5 4.53 7.31 -3.87
CA PRO A 5 3.47 8.04 -3.17
C PRO A 5 3.93 8.50 -1.79
N THR A 6 3.44 9.65 -1.34
CA THR A 6 3.79 10.25 -0.05
C THR A 6 2.65 10.13 0.95
N ALA A 7 2.98 10.38 2.22
CA ALA A 7 2.02 10.48 3.31
C ALA A 7 1.05 9.28 3.42
N LEU A 8 1.58 8.06 3.27
CA LEU A 8 0.85 6.85 3.64
C LEU A 8 0.54 6.89 5.14
N ARG A 9 -0.73 6.67 5.50
CA ARG A 9 -1.24 6.68 6.86
C ARG A 9 -2.24 5.55 7.07
N VAL A 10 -2.29 5.06 8.29
CA VAL A 10 -3.34 4.15 8.76
C VAL A 10 -4.48 5.00 9.28
N GLU A 11 -5.68 4.77 8.75
CA GLU A 11 -6.89 5.51 9.10
C GLU A 11 -7.74 4.75 10.14
N SER A 12 -7.89 3.43 9.97
CA SER A 12 -8.64 2.59 10.92
C SER A 12 -8.14 1.15 10.92
N VAL A 13 -8.37 0.46 12.03
CA VAL A 13 -7.96 -0.93 12.24
C VAL A 13 -9.06 -1.69 12.98
N THR A 14 -9.34 -2.92 12.53
CA THR A 14 -10.20 -3.89 13.23
C THR A 14 -9.42 -5.19 13.49
N ALA A 15 -10.08 -6.25 13.97
CA ALA A 15 -9.46 -7.56 14.13
C ALA A 15 -9.01 -8.19 12.80
N THR A 16 -9.66 -7.86 11.69
CA THR A 16 -9.40 -8.50 10.38
C THR A 16 -9.25 -7.52 9.22
N THR A 17 -9.24 -6.21 9.50
CA THR A 17 -9.09 -5.17 8.49
C THR A 17 -8.15 -4.04 8.91
N ILE A 18 -7.46 -3.44 7.93
CA ILE A 18 -6.68 -2.21 8.09
C ILE A 18 -7.03 -1.28 6.93
N THR A 19 -7.48 -0.06 7.22
CA THR A 19 -7.71 0.98 6.21
C THR A 19 -6.54 1.94 6.16
N VAL A 20 -6.03 2.18 4.96
CA VAL A 20 -4.93 3.12 4.71
C VAL A 20 -5.32 4.18 3.69
N THR A 21 -4.69 5.34 3.80
CA THR A 21 -4.82 6.48 2.87
C THR A 21 -3.44 6.99 2.47
N TRP A 22 -3.31 7.56 1.27
CA TRP A 22 -2.06 8.15 0.78
C TRP A 22 -2.33 9.38 -0.08
N GLN A 23 -1.29 10.18 -0.34
CA GLN A 23 -1.39 11.33 -1.25
C GLN A 23 -1.15 10.92 -2.71
N PRO A 24 -1.79 11.62 -3.67
CA PRO A 24 -1.61 11.33 -5.07
C PRO A 24 -0.17 11.62 -5.51
N LEU A 25 0.35 10.81 -6.45
CA LEU A 25 1.60 11.12 -7.12
C LEU A 25 1.43 12.36 -8.01
N SER A 26 2.34 13.31 -7.89
CA SER A 26 2.39 14.45 -8.81
C SER A 26 2.57 13.94 -10.25
N PRO A 27 1.77 14.42 -11.22
CA PRO A 27 1.89 14.05 -12.63
C PRO A 27 3.29 14.27 -13.21
N LEU A 28 4.06 15.21 -12.66
CA LEU A 28 5.44 15.48 -13.08
C LEU A 28 6.39 14.30 -12.81
N PHE A 29 6.04 13.39 -11.90
CA PHE A 29 6.90 12.27 -11.49
C PHE A 29 6.39 10.89 -11.94
N THR A 30 5.29 10.84 -12.69
CA THR A 30 4.71 9.57 -13.15
C THR A 30 5.47 8.99 -14.34
N ASN A 31 6.16 9.82 -15.13
CA ASN A 31 6.89 9.44 -16.36
C ASN A 31 5.99 8.64 -17.33
N GLY A 32 4.75 9.10 -17.50
CA GLY A 32 3.69 8.45 -18.27
C GLY A 32 2.32 8.62 -17.62
N LYS A 33 1.27 8.04 -18.22
CA LYS A 33 -0.08 8.04 -17.63
C LYS A 33 -0.14 7.09 -16.44
N LEU A 34 -0.35 7.64 -15.23
CA LEU A 34 -0.57 6.85 -14.03
C LEU A 34 -1.85 6.01 -14.21
N GLN A 35 -1.73 4.70 -14.06
CA GLN A 35 -2.88 3.79 -14.16
C GLN A 35 -3.51 3.55 -12.80
N GLY A 36 -2.70 3.54 -11.74
CA GLY A 36 -3.19 3.28 -10.40
C GLY A 36 -2.11 3.15 -9.35
N TYR A 37 -2.52 2.58 -8.22
CA TYR A 37 -1.67 2.29 -7.08
C TYR A 37 -1.76 0.81 -6.70
N HIS A 38 -0.62 0.24 -6.34
CA HIS A 38 -0.54 -1.04 -5.66
C HIS A 38 -0.39 -0.78 -4.16
N VAL A 39 -1.34 -1.25 -3.37
CA VAL A 39 -1.25 -1.32 -1.91
C VAL A 39 -0.70 -2.70 -1.56
N ILE A 40 0.46 -2.73 -0.92
CA ILE A 40 1.24 -3.94 -0.71
C ILE A 40 1.40 -4.15 0.79
N TYR A 41 1.23 -5.40 1.25
CA TYR A 41 1.30 -5.72 2.66
C TYR A 41 1.81 -7.13 2.94
N LYS A 42 2.46 -7.29 4.09
CA LYS A 42 2.88 -8.59 4.65
C LYS A 42 2.97 -8.54 6.16
N LYS A 43 2.92 -9.69 6.82
CA LYS A 43 3.17 -9.78 8.27
C LYS A 43 4.58 -9.27 8.57
N LYS A 44 4.76 -8.57 9.68
CA LYS A 44 6.06 -8.04 10.12
C LYS A 44 7.08 -9.15 10.40
N THR A 45 6.59 -10.29 10.87
CA THR A 45 7.35 -11.52 11.18
C THR A 45 7.62 -12.39 9.97
N ALA A 46 7.09 -12.04 8.79
CA ALA A 46 7.36 -12.81 7.58
C ALA A 46 8.84 -12.72 7.20
N ASP A 47 9.44 -13.87 6.92
CA ASP A 47 10.84 -13.98 6.48
C ASP A 47 11.12 -13.21 5.19
N GLN A 48 12.40 -12.91 4.96
CA GLN A 48 12.84 -12.41 3.66
C GLN A 48 12.56 -13.48 2.58
N GLY A 49 11.70 -13.15 1.62
CA GLY A 49 11.28 -14.05 0.55
C GLY A 49 9.81 -14.47 0.60
N VAL A 50 9.09 -14.15 1.68
CA VAL A 50 7.63 -14.36 1.72
C VAL A 50 6.93 -13.51 0.66
N ILE A 51 5.98 -14.13 -0.05
CA ILE A 51 5.16 -13.48 -1.07
C ILE A 51 4.37 -12.33 -0.43
N GLU A 52 4.53 -11.15 -1.01
CA GLU A 52 3.82 -9.95 -0.60
C GLU A 52 2.40 -9.98 -1.17
N ASN A 53 1.41 -9.66 -0.33
CA ASN A 53 0.05 -9.47 -0.82
C ASN A 53 -0.06 -8.11 -1.48
N MET A 54 -0.83 -8.02 -2.56
CA MET A 54 -0.98 -6.80 -3.34
C MET A 54 -2.42 -6.61 -3.78
N VAL A 55 -2.94 -5.41 -3.56
CA VAL A 55 -4.24 -4.95 -4.08
C VAL A 55 -4.00 -3.77 -5.00
N SER A 56 -4.61 -3.80 -6.19
CA SER A 56 -4.49 -2.72 -7.18
C SER A 56 -5.76 -1.89 -7.20
N VAL A 57 -5.59 -0.56 -7.19
CA VAL A 57 -6.69 0.39 -7.31
C VAL A 57 -6.40 1.39 -8.42
N ASN A 58 -7.44 1.99 -8.99
CA ASN A 58 -7.28 3.00 -10.04
C ASN A 58 -6.58 4.28 -9.53
N ALA A 59 -6.15 5.14 -10.44
CA ALA A 59 -5.38 6.35 -10.11
C ALA A 59 -6.14 7.41 -9.29
N THR A 60 -7.47 7.34 -9.25
CA THR A 60 -8.32 8.27 -8.48
C THR A 60 -8.60 7.79 -7.06
N ILE A 61 -8.40 6.50 -6.77
CA ILE A 61 -8.53 5.95 -5.43
C ILE A 61 -7.26 6.25 -4.63
N LEU A 62 -7.45 6.87 -3.46
CA LEU A 62 -6.40 7.26 -2.51
C LEU A 62 -6.61 6.65 -1.11
N ARG A 63 -7.51 5.67 -1.02
CA ARG A 63 -7.94 4.97 0.20
C ARG A 63 -8.16 3.50 -0.10
N MET A 64 -7.72 2.61 0.78
CA MET A 64 -7.95 1.17 0.65
C MET A 64 -8.13 0.50 2.01
N THR A 65 -9.17 -0.33 2.13
CA THR A 65 -9.33 -1.27 3.24
C THR A 65 -8.78 -2.64 2.85
N LEU A 66 -7.73 -3.08 3.55
CA LEU A 66 -7.21 -4.43 3.46
C LEU A 66 -8.09 -5.35 4.30
N HIS A 67 -8.49 -6.49 3.75
CA HIS A 67 -9.40 -7.46 4.38
C HIS A 67 -8.71 -8.82 4.58
N GLY A 68 -9.32 -9.68 5.39
CA GLY A 68 -8.84 -11.06 5.61
C GLY A 68 -7.52 -11.13 6.38
N LEU A 69 -7.26 -10.13 7.22
CA LEU A 69 -6.07 -10.09 8.06
C LEU A 69 -6.28 -10.95 9.31
N GLU A 70 -5.18 -11.45 9.88
CA GLU A 70 -5.20 -12.19 11.13
C GLU A 70 -5.30 -11.23 12.31
N PRO A 71 -6.11 -11.53 13.35
CA PRO A 71 -6.11 -10.78 14.60
C PRO A 71 -4.74 -10.75 15.29
N LEU A 72 -4.52 -9.72 16.11
CA LEU A 72 -3.28 -9.54 16.89
C LEU A 72 -1.98 -9.66 16.08
N THR A 73 -2.02 -9.26 14.81
CA THR A 73 -0.89 -9.44 13.88
C THR A 73 -0.44 -8.08 13.35
N THR A 74 0.86 -7.79 13.48
CA THR A 74 1.45 -6.60 12.89
C THR A 74 1.73 -6.81 11.40
N TYR A 75 1.22 -5.92 10.57
CA TYR A 75 1.49 -5.87 9.14
C TYR A 75 2.38 -4.67 8.80
N LYS A 76 3.31 -4.87 7.85
CA LYS A 76 4.00 -3.79 7.14
C LYS A 76 3.20 -3.49 5.88
N ILE A 77 2.87 -2.22 5.64
CA ILE A 77 2.10 -1.74 4.50
C ILE A 77 2.88 -0.64 3.77
N TRP A 78 2.86 -0.66 2.44
CA TRP A 78 3.36 0.42 1.60
C TRP A 78 2.58 0.53 0.29
N VAL A 79 2.73 1.66 -0.39
CA VAL A 79 2.01 1.93 -1.65
C VAL A 79 3.00 2.29 -2.74
N ALA A 80 2.78 1.79 -3.96
CA ALA A 80 3.55 2.13 -5.15
C ALA A 80 2.62 2.54 -6.29
N GLY A 81 2.93 3.60 -7.02
CA GLY A 81 2.21 3.92 -8.26
C GLY A 81 2.65 3.02 -9.41
N PHE A 82 1.77 2.77 -10.37
CA PHE A 82 2.13 2.02 -11.59
C PHE A 82 1.59 2.68 -12.87
N THR A 83 2.29 2.38 -13.97
CA THR A 83 1.99 2.84 -15.33
C THR A 83 2.02 1.64 -16.28
N SER A 84 1.70 1.83 -17.56
CA SER A 84 1.90 0.78 -18.58
C SER A 84 3.35 0.27 -18.68
N LYS A 85 4.32 1.08 -18.25
CA LYS A 85 5.74 0.71 -18.19
C LYS A 85 6.11 -0.09 -16.93
N GLY A 86 5.17 -0.29 -16.01
CA GLY A 86 5.36 -1.06 -14.78
C GLY A 86 5.25 -0.26 -13.47
N LYS A 87 5.61 -0.95 -12.38
CA LYS A 87 5.59 -0.49 -10.99
C LYS A 87 6.71 0.51 -10.71
N GLY A 88 6.39 1.62 -10.05
CA GLY A 88 7.38 2.57 -9.53
C GLY A 88 7.94 2.17 -8.16
N PRO A 89 8.77 3.03 -7.53
CA PRO A 89 9.25 2.78 -6.18
C PRO A 89 8.09 2.82 -5.15
N GLY A 90 8.21 2.01 -4.10
CA GLY A 90 7.26 1.98 -2.98
C GLY A 90 7.51 3.12 -1.98
N SER A 91 6.46 3.55 -1.29
CA SER A 91 6.55 4.48 -0.16
C SER A 91 7.36 3.87 0.98
N LYS A 92 7.72 4.70 1.97
CA LYS A 92 8.16 4.17 3.27
C LYS A 92 7.08 3.25 3.85
N HIS A 93 7.50 2.21 4.57
CA HIS A 93 6.58 1.30 5.23
C HIS A 93 5.90 2.00 6.40
N THR A 94 4.62 1.70 6.56
CA THR A 94 3.86 1.95 7.79
C THR A 94 3.51 0.62 8.42
N GLU A 95 3.50 0.55 9.75
CA GLU A 95 3.12 -0.65 10.49
C GLU A 95 1.77 -0.44 11.17
N ALA A 96 0.93 -1.47 11.18
CA ALA A 96 -0.30 -1.50 11.95
C ALA A 96 -0.55 -2.92 12.49
N THR A 97 -1.03 -3.00 13.72
CA THR A 97 -1.40 -4.25 14.39
C THR A 97 -2.90 -4.36 14.45
N THR A 98 -3.46 -5.42 13.89
CA THR A 98 -4.89 -5.75 14.00
C THR A 98 -5.30 -5.96 15.45
N LEU A 99 -6.57 -5.68 15.74
CA LEU A 99 -7.12 -5.84 17.08
C LEU A 99 -7.32 -7.32 17.45
N LYS A 100 -7.69 -7.56 18.70
CA LYS A 100 -8.09 -8.88 19.19
C LYS A 100 -9.44 -9.30 18.61
#